data_AF-A0A399EWD8-F1
#
_entry.id   AF-A0A399EWD8-F1
#
_cell.length_a   1.000
_cell.length_b   1.000
_cell.length_c   1.000
_cell.angle_alpha   90.00
_cell.angle_beta   90.00
_cell.angle_gamma   90.00
#
_symmetry.space_group_name_H-M   'P 1'
#
loop_
_entity.id
_entity.type
_entity.pdbx_description
1 polymer ?
#
loop_
_entity_poly.entity_id
_entity_poly.type
_entity_poly.pdbx_seq_one_letter_code
_entity_poly.pdbx_strand_id
1 'polypeptide(L)'
;MLQPLLVRFVAEGQYQIIAGERRYRAAQMAGLTEVPVVEVDVDEATARQLALVENLQREDLNPYEETLSILALLEMKLGKGREEVVSLLHRMQNEAKGKVTRNISGSSEAQAVENTFQTLGRLSWESFVRTRLPLLNLPDDLKEALEEGAIPYTAALELKKIKCPGTTTPPSPRDSTRNPSPTAGSAPSKQTSFPLPTASAPV
;
A
#
# COMPACT_ATOMS: atom_id res chain seq x y z
N MET A 1 -0.98 14.36 24.54
CA MET A 1 -2.08 15.00 23.76
C MET A 1 -2.65 13.94 22.85
N LEU A 2 -3.90 13.50 23.05
CA LEU A 2 -4.56 12.54 22.16
C LEU A 2 -5.16 13.33 20.98
N GLN A 3 -4.59 13.21 19.78
CA GLN A 3 -5.17 13.85 18.60
C GLN A 3 -6.51 13.16 18.25
N PRO A 4 -7.57 13.91 17.89
CA PRO A 4 -8.85 13.33 17.45
C PRO A 4 -8.73 12.63 16.09
N LEU A 5 -9.64 11.70 15.80
CA LEU A 5 -9.78 11.09 14.48
C LEU A 5 -10.41 12.10 13.51
N LEU A 6 -9.97 12.11 12.25
CA LEU A 6 -10.60 12.92 11.23
C LEU A 6 -11.62 12.06 10.48
N VAL A 7 -12.88 12.49 10.42
CA VAL A 7 -13.95 11.73 9.79
C VAL A 7 -14.78 12.60 8.84
N ARG A 8 -15.44 11.98 7.87
CA ARG A 8 -16.55 12.60 7.10
C ARG A 8 -17.83 11.81 7.27
N PHE A 9 -18.95 12.51 7.24
CA PHE A 9 -20.26 11.88 7.11
C PHE A 9 -20.41 11.30 5.69
N VAL A 10 -21.00 10.11 5.59
CA VAL A 10 -21.29 9.44 4.31
C VAL A 10 -22.79 9.43 4.05
N ALA A 11 -23.52 8.56 4.75
CA ALA A 11 -24.97 8.44 4.71
C ALA A 11 -25.44 7.58 5.89
N GLU A 12 -26.74 7.62 6.22
CA GLU A 12 -27.36 6.70 7.20
C GLU A 12 -26.69 6.69 8.59
N GLY A 13 -26.13 7.83 9.02
CA GLY A 13 -25.40 7.92 10.30
C GLY A 13 -24.01 7.27 10.28
N GLN A 14 -23.50 6.89 9.10
CA GLN A 14 -22.18 6.32 8.93
C GLN A 14 -21.11 7.38 8.70
N TYR A 15 -19.94 7.13 9.28
CA TYR A 15 -18.75 7.96 9.15
C TYR A 15 -17.62 7.19 8.48
N GLN A 16 -16.88 7.86 7.60
CA GLN A 16 -15.64 7.36 7.03
C GLN A 16 -14.45 8.01 7.74
N ILE A 17 -13.49 7.19 8.17
CA ILE A 17 -12.21 7.67 8.72
C ILE A 17 -11.34 8.20 7.58
N ILE A 18 -10.97 9.47 7.67
CA ILE A 18 -10.02 10.14 6.77
C ILE A 18 -8.60 9.98 7.30
N ALA A 19 -8.40 10.16 8.61
CA ALA A 19 -7.09 10.05 9.26
C ALA A 19 -7.20 9.49 10.68
N GLY A 20 -6.17 8.76 11.11
CA GLY A 20 -6.09 8.18 12.45
C GLY A 20 -6.49 6.71 12.56
N GLU A 21 -6.47 5.96 11.47
CA GLU A 21 -6.82 4.52 11.43
C GLU A 21 -6.12 3.69 12.53
N ARG A 22 -4.83 3.95 12.79
CA ARG A 22 -4.09 3.27 13.88
C ARG A 22 -4.66 3.56 15.26
N ARG A 23 -5.11 4.80 15.51
CA ARG A 23 -5.74 5.21 16.78
C ARG A 23 -7.12 4.59 16.90
N TYR A 24 -7.87 4.51 15.81
CA TYR A 24 -9.15 3.82 15.77
C TYR A 24 -8.99 2.32 16.11
N ARG A 25 -8.03 1.63 15.46
CA ARG A 25 -7.73 0.22 15.77
C ARG A 25 -7.27 0.02 17.21
N ALA A 26 -6.41 0.90 17.73
CA ALA A 26 -5.97 0.85 19.12
C ALA A 26 -7.15 1.04 20.10
N ALA A 27 -8.07 1.97 19.80
CA ALA A 27 -9.28 2.19 20.57
C ALA A 27 -10.20 0.96 20.55
N GLN A 28 -10.37 0.33 19.37
CA GLN A 28 -11.13 -0.91 19.23
C GLN A 28 -10.51 -2.05 20.03
N MET A 29 -9.19 -2.22 19.98
CA MET A 29 -8.45 -3.22 20.77
C MET A 29 -8.53 -2.94 22.28
N ALA A 30 -8.59 -1.67 22.67
CA ALA A 30 -8.76 -1.24 24.06
C ALA A 30 -10.23 -1.34 24.54
N GLY A 31 -11.16 -1.74 23.68
CA GLY A 31 -12.58 -1.85 24.00
C GLY A 31 -13.27 -0.50 24.25
N LEU A 32 -12.72 0.59 23.72
CA LEU A 32 -13.34 1.91 23.84
C LEU A 32 -14.61 1.96 22.99
N THR A 33 -15.71 2.36 23.61
CA THR A 33 -17.01 2.56 22.94
C THR A 33 -17.10 3.92 22.24
N GLU A 34 -16.29 4.89 22.66
CA GLU A 34 -16.29 6.26 22.15
C GLU A 34 -14.86 6.78 21.96
N VAL A 35 -14.66 7.58 20.91
CA VAL A 35 -13.37 8.21 20.58
C VAL A 35 -13.59 9.65 20.13
N PRO A 36 -12.67 10.58 20.45
CA PRO A 36 -12.80 11.95 19.98
C PRO A 36 -12.59 12.02 18.47
N VAL A 37 -13.54 12.64 17.77
CA VAL A 37 -13.50 12.83 16.31
C VAL A 37 -13.70 14.30 15.94
N VAL A 38 -13.15 14.69 14.80
CA VAL A 38 -13.42 15.95 14.11
C VAL A 38 -14.07 15.61 12.79
N GLU A 39 -15.32 16.04 12.63
CA GLU A 39 -16.05 15.92 11.37
C GLU A 39 -15.62 17.02 10.41
N VAL A 40 -15.34 16.64 9.16
CA VAL A 40 -15.00 17.56 8.08
C VAL A 40 -15.96 17.33 6.92
N ASP A 41 -16.59 18.41 6.47
CA ASP A 41 -17.45 18.41 5.29
C ASP A 41 -16.61 18.57 4.03
N VAL A 42 -16.19 17.44 3.47
CA VAL A 42 -15.41 17.34 2.24
C VAL A 42 -15.96 16.22 1.36
N ASP A 43 -15.88 16.41 0.04
CA ASP A 43 -16.23 15.36 -0.91
C ASP A 43 -15.26 14.17 -0.84
N GLU A 44 -15.61 13.06 -1.50
CA GLU A 44 -14.80 11.84 -1.45
C GLU A 44 -13.40 12.04 -2.04
N ALA A 45 -13.30 12.82 -3.13
CA ALA A 45 -12.03 13.08 -3.78
C ALA A 45 -11.07 13.85 -2.86
N THR A 46 -11.58 14.89 -2.21
CA THR A 46 -10.82 15.71 -1.26
C THR A 46 -10.48 14.92 0.01
N ALA A 47 -11.41 14.12 0.53
CA ALA A 47 -11.12 13.23 1.66
C ALA A 47 -10.00 12.23 1.33
N ARG A 48 -10.04 11.62 0.15
CA ARG A 48 -8.99 10.71 -0.33
C ARG A 48 -7.64 11.43 -0.48
N GLN A 49 -7.66 12.66 -1.00
CA GLN A 49 -6.47 13.50 -1.11
C GLN A 49 -5.85 13.79 0.27
N LEU A 50 -6.66 14.17 1.24
CA LEU A 50 -6.21 14.46 2.60
C LEU A 50 -5.59 13.23 3.26
N ALA A 51 -6.23 12.07 3.11
CA ALA A 51 -5.70 10.80 3.62
C ALA A 51 -4.35 10.42 2.98
N LEU A 52 -4.20 10.64 1.66
CA LEU A 52 -2.93 10.38 0.96
C LEU A 52 -1.82 11.32 1.40
N VAL A 53 -2.13 12.61 1.56
CA VAL A 53 -1.15 13.61 2.01
C VAL A 53 -0.71 13.35 3.45
N GLU A 54 -1.62 13.00 4.36
CA GLU A 54 -1.28 12.64 5.74
C GLU A 54 -0.38 11.40 5.79
N ASN A 55 -0.70 10.36 5.01
CA ASN A 55 0.15 9.18 4.90
C ASN A 55 1.56 9.53 4.38
N LEU A 56 1.68 10.39 3.36
CA LEU A 56 2.97 10.86 2.81
C LEU A 56 3.78 11.72 3.79
N GLN A 57 3.13 12.37 4.74
CA GLN A 57 3.79 13.16 5.79
C GLN A 57 4.41 12.29 6.88
N ARG A 58 4.13 10.98 6.90
CA ARG A 58 4.78 10.06 7.83
C ARG A 58 6.30 10.01 7.60
N GLU A 59 7.06 10.11 8.68
CA GLU A 59 8.52 10.07 8.65
C GLU A 59 9.07 8.63 8.55
N ASP A 60 8.23 7.63 8.85
CA ASP A 60 8.59 6.21 8.92
C ASP A 60 8.22 5.41 7.65
N LEU A 61 7.86 6.07 6.56
CA LEU A 61 7.54 5.39 5.30
C LEU A 61 8.77 4.68 4.72
N ASN A 62 8.62 3.40 4.40
CA ASN A 62 9.65 2.71 3.65
C ASN A 62 9.65 3.19 2.17
N PRO A 63 10.76 3.01 1.43
CA PRO A 63 10.87 3.44 0.04
C PRO A 63 9.78 2.92 -0.92
N TYR A 64 9.25 1.73 -0.66
CA TYR A 64 8.23 1.11 -1.49
C TYR A 64 6.85 1.74 -1.23
N GLU A 65 6.47 1.89 0.04
CA GLU A 65 5.24 2.58 0.46
C GLU A 65 5.22 4.04 0.01
N GLU A 66 6.36 4.74 0.12
CA GLU A 66 6.53 6.10 -0.40
C GLU A 66 6.25 6.12 -1.91
N THR A 67 6.77 5.13 -2.66
CA THR A 67 6.57 5.02 -4.11
C THR A 67 5.09 4.86 -4.46
N LEU A 68 4.39 3.95 -3.77
CA LEU A 68 2.97 3.70 -3.98
C LEU A 68 2.12 4.93 -3.63
N SER A 69 2.45 5.61 -2.53
CA SER A 69 1.72 6.78 -2.05
C SER A 69 1.88 7.97 -2.99
N ILE A 70 3.08 8.21 -3.52
CA ILE A 70 3.34 9.26 -4.52
C ILE A 70 2.58 8.95 -5.82
N LEU A 71 2.58 7.70 -6.27
CA LEU A 71 1.83 7.31 -7.48
C LEU A 71 0.33 7.52 -7.29
N ALA A 72 -0.23 7.09 -6.16
CA ALA A 72 -1.65 7.30 -5.86
C ALA A 72 -2.03 8.79 -5.84
N LEU A 73 -1.16 9.66 -5.32
CA LEU A 73 -1.36 11.11 -5.36
C LEU A 73 -1.37 11.65 -6.80
N LEU A 74 -0.46 11.19 -7.65
CA LEU A 74 -0.39 11.58 -9.06
C LEU A 74 -1.58 11.07 -9.87
N GLU A 75 -1.99 9.80 -9.67
CA GLU A 75 -3.17 9.19 -10.28
C GLU A 75 -4.42 10.04 -10.02
N MET A 76 -4.62 10.43 -8.77
CA MET A 76 -5.75 11.26 -8.37
C MET A 76 -5.66 12.69 -8.92
N LYS A 77 -4.50 13.35 -8.85
CA LYS A 77 -4.34 14.73 -9.36
C LYS A 77 -4.47 14.84 -10.88
N LEU A 78 -4.08 13.79 -11.60
CA LEU A 78 -4.12 13.75 -13.07
C LEU A 78 -5.42 13.13 -13.60
N GLY A 79 -6.21 12.45 -12.75
CA GLY A 79 -7.38 11.69 -13.16
C GLY A 79 -7.02 10.54 -14.10
N LYS A 80 -5.89 9.88 -13.87
CA LYS A 80 -5.32 8.84 -14.75
C LYS A 80 -5.03 7.55 -14.01
N GLY A 81 -5.01 6.44 -14.75
CA GLY A 81 -4.58 5.15 -14.22
C GLY A 81 -3.06 5.13 -13.95
N ARG A 82 -2.64 4.25 -13.04
CA ARG A 82 -1.22 4.08 -12.66
C ARG A 82 -0.28 3.90 -13.85
N GLU A 83 -0.66 3.07 -14.81
CA GLU A 83 0.16 2.79 -16.00
C GLU A 83 0.37 4.03 -16.87
N GLU A 84 -0.66 4.88 -17.00
CA GLU A 84 -0.58 6.14 -17.74
C GLU A 84 0.33 7.14 -17.02
N VAL A 85 0.23 7.21 -15.69
CA VAL A 85 1.11 8.07 -14.87
C VAL A 85 2.57 7.62 -15.01
N VAL A 86 2.84 6.32 -14.91
CA VAL A 86 4.19 5.76 -15.08
C VAL A 86 4.73 6.04 -16.49
N SER A 87 3.87 5.90 -17.51
CA SER A 87 4.21 6.21 -18.90
C SER A 87 4.53 7.70 -19.10
N LEU A 88 3.74 8.60 -18.51
CA LEU A 88 3.97 10.04 -18.50
C LEU A 88 5.34 10.37 -17.88
N LEU A 89 5.65 9.79 -16.73
CA LEU A 89 6.92 9.99 -16.03
C LEU A 89 8.13 9.53 -16.85
N HIS A 90 8.05 8.37 -17.51
CA HIS A 90 9.09 7.90 -18.42
C HIS A 90 9.26 8.80 -19.64
N ARG A 91 8.15 9.29 -20.18
CA ARG A 91 8.13 10.23 -21.31
C ARG A 91 8.82 11.54 -20.93
N MET A 92 8.48 12.12 -19.78
CA MET A 92 9.16 13.31 -19.22
C MET A 92 10.67 13.06 -19.05
N GLN A 93 11.07 11.90 -18.52
CA GLN A 93 12.49 11.58 -18.33
C GLN A 93 13.26 11.49 -19.66
N ASN A 94 12.64 10.95 -20.71
CA ASN A 94 13.29 10.83 -22.03
C ASN A 94 13.47 12.20 -22.70
N GLU A 95 12.49 13.10 -22.55
CA GLU A 95 12.61 14.48 -23.02
C GLU A 95 13.70 15.24 -22.27
N ALA A 96 13.75 15.13 -20.93
CA ALA A 96 14.78 15.77 -20.12
C ALA A 96 16.21 15.29 -20.48
N LYS A 97 16.34 14.06 -21.00
CA LYS A 97 17.61 13.51 -21.52
C LYS A 97 17.91 13.92 -22.97
N GLY A 98 17.08 14.78 -23.59
CA GLY A 98 17.21 15.20 -24.98
C GLY A 98 16.96 14.08 -26.00
N LYS A 99 16.34 12.95 -25.59
CA LYS A 99 16.08 11.80 -26.49
C LYS A 99 14.85 11.99 -27.37
N VAL A 100 14.00 12.98 -27.07
CA VAL A 100 12.72 13.23 -27.74
C VAL A 100 12.59 14.73 -28.02
N THR A 101 12.17 15.11 -29.23
CA THR A 101 12.04 16.51 -29.69
C THR A 101 10.66 17.12 -29.49
N ARG A 102 9.74 16.42 -28.82
CA ARG A 102 8.41 16.95 -28.48
C ARG A 102 8.48 17.75 -27.19
N ASN A 103 7.81 18.90 -27.17
CA ASN A 103 7.83 19.86 -26.07
C ASN A 103 6.73 19.54 -25.04
N ILE A 104 6.91 18.50 -24.21
CA ILE A 104 5.91 18.05 -23.21
C ILE A 104 6.09 18.81 -21.90
N SER A 105 7.27 19.41 -21.68
CA SER A 105 7.55 20.28 -20.54
C SER A 105 6.55 21.46 -20.40
N GLY A 106 5.82 21.81 -21.46
CA GLY A 106 4.74 22.81 -21.42
C GLY A 106 3.33 22.24 -21.21
N SER A 107 3.17 20.94 -21.00
CA SER A 107 1.84 20.32 -20.81
C SER A 107 1.33 20.54 -19.38
N SER A 108 0.01 20.68 -19.24
CA SER A 108 -0.65 20.80 -17.94
C SER A 108 -0.36 19.60 -17.03
N GLU A 109 -0.21 18.40 -17.61
CA GLU A 109 0.12 17.17 -16.91
C GLU A 109 1.55 17.20 -16.35
N ALA A 110 2.54 17.61 -17.16
CA ALA A 110 3.93 17.72 -16.71
C ALA A 110 4.07 18.76 -15.58
N GLN A 111 3.40 19.91 -15.72
CA GLN A 111 3.39 20.93 -14.67
C GLN A 111 2.75 20.42 -13.38
N ALA A 112 1.67 19.64 -13.47
CA ALA A 112 1.03 19.04 -12.29
C ALA A 112 1.95 18.03 -11.57
N VAL A 113 2.74 17.25 -12.32
CA VAL A 113 3.78 16.37 -11.76
C VAL A 113 4.84 17.22 -11.05
N GLU A 114 5.43 18.20 -11.73
CA GLU A 114 6.47 19.07 -11.16
C GLU A 114 6.00 19.76 -9.88
N ASN A 115 4.82 20.39 -9.92
CA ASN A 115 4.23 21.06 -8.76
C ASN A 115 4.02 20.12 -7.58
N THR A 116 3.64 18.87 -7.86
CA THR A 116 3.44 17.84 -6.82
C THR A 116 4.75 17.49 -6.14
N PHE A 117 5.82 17.23 -6.89
CA PHE A 117 7.13 16.95 -6.30
C PHE A 117 7.75 18.16 -5.59
N GLN A 118 7.55 19.37 -6.13
CA GLN A 118 7.98 20.61 -5.46
C GLN A 118 7.27 20.80 -4.12
N THR A 119 5.96 20.53 -4.05
CA THR A 119 5.18 20.65 -2.80
C THR A 119 5.58 19.60 -1.77
N LEU A 120 5.90 18.37 -2.22
CA LEU A 120 6.34 17.31 -1.31
C LEU A 120 7.73 17.58 -0.73
N GLY A 121 8.64 18.21 -1.49
CA GLY A 121 9.97 18.62 -1.02
C GLY A 121 10.92 17.48 -0.62
N ARG A 122 10.50 16.21 -0.74
CA ARG A 122 11.30 15.04 -0.36
C ARG A 122 12.31 14.62 -1.43
N LEU A 123 11.92 14.70 -2.70
CA LEU A 123 12.71 14.24 -3.84
C LEU A 123 12.23 14.86 -5.15
N SER A 124 13.11 14.97 -6.14
CA SER A 124 12.74 15.43 -7.49
C SER A 124 12.06 14.32 -8.28
N TRP A 125 11.16 14.68 -9.20
CA TRP A 125 10.48 13.69 -10.05
C TRP A 125 11.49 12.88 -10.88
N GLU A 126 12.61 13.45 -11.32
CA GLU A 126 13.66 12.73 -12.04
C GLU A 126 14.32 11.67 -11.16
N SER A 127 14.58 12.02 -9.89
CA SER A 127 15.12 11.08 -8.91
C SER A 127 14.12 9.97 -8.61
N PHE A 128 12.84 10.30 -8.52
CA PHE A 128 11.74 9.33 -8.37
C PHE A 128 11.76 8.29 -9.49
N VAL A 129 11.76 8.75 -10.75
CA VAL A 129 11.74 7.86 -11.92
C VAL A 129 12.98 6.97 -11.95
N ARG A 130 14.14 7.49 -11.55
CA ARG A 130 15.40 6.73 -11.56
C ARG A 130 15.50 5.71 -10.43
N THR A 131 15.01 6.03 -9.24
CA THR A 131 15.32 5.28 -8.00
C THR A 131 14.12 4.56 -7.40
N ARG A 132 12.90 5.06 -7.61
CA ARG A 132 11.67 4.55 -7.00
C ARG A 132 10.83 3.72 -7.96
N LEU A 133 10.59 4.17 -9.19
CA LEU A 133 9.82 3.39 -10.16
C LEU A 133 10.35 1.96 -10.42
N PRO A 134 11.69 1.70 -10.44
CA PRO A 134 12.18 0.34 -10.58
C PRO A 134 11.72 -0.64 -9.49
N LEU A 135 11.31 -0.14 -8.32
CA LEU A 135 10.83 -0.94 -7.18
C LEU A 135 9.51 -1.65 -7.48
N LEU A 136 8.67 -1.10 -8.35
CA LEU A 136 7.41 -1.74 -8.75
C LEU A 136 7.63 -3.10 -9.43
N ASN A 137 8.81 -3.27 -10.04
CA ASN A 137 9.18 -4.45 -10.81
C ASN A 137 10.14 -5.39 -10.04
N LEU A 138 10.13 -5.34 -8.70
CA LEU A 138 10.86 -6.29 -7.88
C LEU A 138 10.08 -7.63 -7.79
N PRO A 139 10.77 -8.78 -7.67
CA PRO A 139 10.16 -10.04 -7.23
C PRO A 139 9.46 -9.86 -5.88
N ASP A 140 8.37 -10.60 -5.65
CA ASP A 140 7.55 -10.45 -4.45
C ASP A 140 8.34 -10.71 -3.15
N ASP A 141 9.23 -11.71 -3.16
CA ASP A 141 10.15 -12.02 -2.06
C ASP A 141 11.03 -10.81 -1.67
N LEU A 142 11.41 -9.96 -2.63
CA LEU A 142 12.21 -8.76 -2.38
C LEU A 142 11.35 -7.56 -1.97
N LYS A 143 10.07 -7.53 -2.34
CA LYS A 143 9.12 -6.52 -1.85
C LYS A 143 8.83 -6.75 -0.38
N GLU A 144 8.57 -7.99 0.01
CA GLU A 144 8.32 -8.38 1.41
C GLU A 144 9.53 -8.02 2.29
N ALA A 145 10.74 -8.36 1.86
CA ALA A 145 11.96 -8.00 2.58
C ALA A 145 12.20 -6.47 2.69
N LEU A 146 11.74 -5.68 1.72
CA LEU A 146 11.78 -4.21 1.78
C LEU A 146 10.71 -3.65 2.73
N GLU A 147 9.52 -4.23 2.72
CA GLU A 147 8.42 -3.86 3.60
C GLU A 147 8.75 -4.12 5.07
N GLU A 148 9.42 -5.24 5.36
CA GLU A 148 9.92 -5.59 6.70
C GLU A 148 11.15 -4.77 7.13
N GLY A 149 11.74 -3.98 6.21
CA GLY A 149 12.97 -3.23 6.47
C GLY A 149 14.22 -4.12 6.61
N ALA A 150 14.14 -5.38 6.19
CA ALA A 150 15.22 -6.36 6.31
C ALA A 150 16.40 -6.06 5.36
N ILE A 151 16.17 -5.34 4.26
CA ILE A 151 17.22 -4.95 3.31
C ILE A 151 17.15 -3.45 2.94
N PRO A 152 18.32 -2.77 2.86
CA PRO A 152 18.37 -1.41 2.33
C PRO A 152 18.07 -1.38 0.83
N TYR A 153 17.46 -0.29 0.36
CA TYR A 153 16.95 -0.17 -1.01
C TYR A 153 18.01 -0.37 -2.10
N THR A 154 19.25 0.05 -1.85
CA THR A 154 20.37 -0.12 -2.79
C THR A 154 20.69 -1.60 -2.98
N ALA A 155 20.59 -2.41 -1.91
CA ALA A 155 20.79 -3.84 -1.98
C ALA A 155 19.69 -4.52 -2.80
N ALA A 156 18.43 -4.13 -2.64
CA ALA A 156 17.33 -4.68 -3.43
C ALA A 156 17.50 -4.45 -4.95
N LEU A 157 18.01 -3.28 -5.36
CA LEU A 157 18.30 -2.97 -6.76
C LEU A 157 19.46 -3.81 -7.33
N GLU A 158 20.48 -4.13 -6.52
CA GLU A 158 21.57 -5.02 -6.94
C GLU A 158 21.13 -6.47 -6.99
N LEU A 159 20.34 -6.94 -6.02
CA LEU A 159 19.79 -8.30 -5.98
C LEU A 159 18.88 -8.58 -7.19
N LYS A 160 18.14 -7.58 -7.68
CA LYS A 160 17.38 -7.69 -8.94
C LYS A 160 18.26 -8.08 -10.14
N LYS A 161 19.53 -7.65 -10.18
CA LYS A 161 20.45 -7.96 -11.28
C LYS A 161 20.98 -9.39 -11.19
N ILE A 162 20.91 -10.00 -10.01
CA ILE A 162 21.35 -11.36 -9.76
C ILE A 162 20.16 -12.28 -10.03
N LYS A 163 20.13 -12.87 -11.21
CA LYS A 163 19.21 -13.97 -11.50
C LYS A 163 19.71 -15.20 -10.74
N CYS A 164 19.03 -15.59 -9.67
CA CYS A 164 19.28 -16.89 -9.04
C CYS A 164 18.99 -17.99 -10.09
N PRO A 165 19.96 -18.84 -10.47
CA PRO A 165 19.66 -20.03 -11.24
C PRO A 165 18.97 -21.02 -10.30
N GLY A 166 17.65 -21.14 -10.43
CA GLY A 166 16.87 -22.24 -9.84
C GLY A 166 15.94 -21.84 -8.71
N THR A 167 14.73 -21.42 -9.05
CA THR A 167 13.56 -21.76 -8.24
C THR A 167 13.23 -23.23 -8.50
N THR A 168 13.95 -24.15 -7.87
CA THR A 168 13.36 -25.46 -7.60
C THR A 168 12.43 -25.28 -6.41
N THR A 169 11.15 -25.09 -6.70
CA THR A 169 10.06 -25.42 -5.79
C THR A 169 10.41 -26.75 -5.11
N PRO A 170 10.52 -26.83 -3.78
CA PRO A 170 10.73 -28.11 -3.13
C PRO A 170 9.56 -29.02 -3.52
N PRO A 171 9.81 -30.24 -4.04
CA PRO A 171 8.73 -31.11 -4.46
C PRO A 171 7.85 -31.42 -3.24
N SER A 172 6.54 -31.16 -3.36
CA SER A 172 5.55 -31.71 -2.43
C SER A 172 5.79 -33.21 -2.28
N PRO A 173 5.81 -33.74 -1.05
CA PRO A 173 5.98 -35.17 -0.85
C PRO A 173 4.76 -35.89 -1.43
N ARG A 174 4.93 -36.60 -2.54
CA ARG A 174 3.94 -37.56 -3.03
C ARG A 174 4.17 -38.92 -2.40
N ASP A 175 3.05 -39.45 -1.93
CA ASP A 175 2.68 -40.85 -1.74
C ASP A 175 3.59 -41.91 -2.36
N SER A 176 3.97 -42.88 -1.52
CA SER A 176 3.99 -44.34 -1.72
C SER A 176 5.01 -44.93 -0.73
N THR A 177 4.78 -45.98 0.06
CA THR A 177 3.77 -47.03 0.11
C THR A 177 3.93 -47.77 1.46
N ARG A 178 2.91 -48.56 1.81
CA ARG A 178 3.02 -49.89 2.46
C ARG A 178 2.65 -49.98 3.96
N ASN A 179 1.44 -50.49 4.17
CA ASN A 179 0.92 -51.18 5.36
C ASN A 179 1.84 -52.33 5.81
N PRO A 180 1.87 -52.71 7.10
CA PRO A 180 0.87 -53.66 7.60
C PRO A 180 0.27 -53.35 8.99
N SER A 181 -0.90 -53.97 9.18
CA SER A 181 -1.88 -53.94 10.28
C SER A 181 -1.39 -54.55 11.62
N PRO A 182 -2.26 -54.77 12.64
CA PRO A 182 -2.87 -53.78 13.53
C PRO A 182 -2.64 -54.13 15.03
N THR A 183 -2.70 -53.17 15.96
CA THR A 183 -3.07 -53.47 17.36
C THR A 183 -3.73 -52.26 18.02
N ALA A 184 -4.70 -52.57 18.88
CA ALA A 184 -5.81 -51.75 19.34
C ALA A 184 -5.48 -50.67 20.39
N GLY A 185 -6.37 -49.67 20.49
CA GLY A 185 -6.51 -48.87 21.72
C GLY A 185 -7.12 -47.47 21.55
N SER A 186 -8.41 -47.34 21.91
CA SER A 186 -9.14 -46.14 22.37
C SER A 186 -9.28 -44.87 21.49
N ALA A 187 -10.47 -44.77 20.88
CA ALA A 187 -11.54 -43.74 21.04
C ALA A 187 -11.23 -42.25 21.40
N PRO A 188 -12.13 -41.30 21.00
CA PRO A 188 -11.73 -40.03 20.39
C PRO A 188 -12.08 -38.77 21.22
N SER A 189 -11.59 -37.61 20.80
CA SER A 189 -12.22 -36.31 21.11
C SER A 189 -12.16 -35.39 19.90
N LYS A 190 -13.34 -35.16 19.31
CA LYS A 190 -13.62 -34.12 18.32
C LYS A 190 -13.86 -32.81 19.07
N GLN A 191 -13.41 -31.68 18.51
CA GLN A 191 -14.19 -30.45 18.63
C GLN A 191 -14.12 -29.65 17.33
N THR A 192 -15.30 -29.52 16.75
CA THR A 192 -15.67 -28.82 15.53
C THR A 192 -16.04 -27.39 15.89
N SER A 193 -15.75 -26.48 14.97
CA SER A 193 -16.18 -25.08 14.94
C SER A 193 -17.70 -24.93 14.87
N PHE A 194 -18.26 -23.92 15.55
CA PHE A 194 -19.57 -23.33 15.25
C PHE A 194 -19.60 -21.82 15.56
N PRO A 195 -20.33 -21.00 14.77
CA PRO A 195 -20.45 -19.55 14.94
C PRO A 195 -21.55 -19.20 15.96
N LEU A 196 -21.48 -18.01 16.55
CA LEU A 196 -22.55 -17.48 17.41
C LEU A 196 -23.52 -16.55 16.62
N PRO A 197 -24.81 -16.55 16.99
CA PRO A 197 -25.91 -16.11 16.15
C PRO A 197 -26.27 -14.62 16.29
N THR A 198 -26.82 -14.08 15.21
CA THR A 198 -27.64 -12.87 15.16
C THR A 198 -29.03 -13.14 15.76
N ALA A 199 -29.51 -12.29 16.67
CA ALA A 199 -30.93 -11.99 16.93
C ALA A 199 -30.99 -10.79 17.89
N SER A 200 -31.47 -9.62 17.47
CA SER A 200 -32.87 -9.19 17.40
C SER A 200 -33.43 -8.70 18.74
N ALA A 201 -34.07 -7.52 18.69
CA ALA A 201 -34.66 -6.74 19.78
C ALA A 201 -35.77 -7.47 20.57
N PRO A 202 -36.17 -6.94 21.73
CA PRO A 202 -37.42 -6.13 21.81
C PRO A 202 -37.29 -4.94 22.81
N VAL A 203 -38.13 -3.90 22.89
CA VAL A 203 -39.56 -3.65 22.61
C VAL A 203 -39.71 -2.25 22.02
#